data_AF-A0A8B7DZW8-F1
#
_entry.id   AF-A0A8B7DZW8-F1
#
_cell.length_a   1.000
_cell.length_b   1.000
_cell.length_c   1.000
_cell.angle_alpha   90.00
_cell.angle_beta   90.00
_cell.angle_gamma   90.00
#
_symmetry.space_group_name_H-M   'P 1'
#
loop_
_entity.id
_entity.type
_entity.pdbx_description
1 polymer ?
#
loop_
_entity_poly.entity_id
_entity_poly.type
_entity_poly.pdbx_seq_one_letter_code
_entity_poly.pdbx_strand_id
1 'polypeptide(L)'
;LAPSDYPKNISSEKPNSSSIRLIWDPPSRSAENGPYIFYNVTYKANKEKEIKKTVNKTEITLISLKIYTNYTITLCACNEKGCGPIWTTQEETGEGIPGPPSLLKSYKNGTLDDLISIVISWETPKEPNGKLLGFILEYYPTFSGDRTKETQKVELGN
;
A
#
# COMPACT_ATOMS: atom_id res chain seq x y z
N LEU A 1 -5.34 -11.18 36.82
CA LEU A 1 -4.22 -11.65 35.97
C LEU A 1 -4.29 -10.87 34.65
N ALA A 2 -3.24 -10.84 33.84
CA ALA A 2 -3.36 -10.34 32.47
C ALA A 2 -4.26 -11.27 31.64
N PRO A 3 -4.79 -10.83 30.49
CA PRO A 3 -5.51 -11.73 29.60
C PRO A 3 -4.64 -12.91 29.18
N SER A 4 -5.19 -14.12 29.10
CA SER A 4 -4.40 -15.33 28.81
C SER A 4 -4.51 -15.79 27.35
N ASP A 5 -5.30 -15.10 26.53
CA ASP A 5 -5.55 -15.44 25.14
C ASP A 5 -5.63 -14.16 24.27
N TYR A 6 -5.42 -14.32 22.96
CA TYR A 6 -5.56 -13.25 21.99
C TYR A 6 -7.03 -13.09 21.53
N PRO A 7 -7.41 -11.95 20.91
CA PRO A 7 -8.75 -11.74 20.37
C PRO A 7 -9.18 -12.82 19.36
N LYS A 8 -10.48 -13.09 19.23
CA LYS A 8 -11.00 -14.16 18.37
C LYS A 8 -11.64 -13.61 17.10
N ASN A 9 -11.95 -14.49 16.15
CA ASN A 9 -12.65 -14.17 14.90
C ASN A 9 -12.07 -12.92 14.19
N ILE A 10 -10.73 -12.83 14.16
CA ILE A 10 -10.03 -11.68 13.60
C ILE A 10 -10.16 -11.73 12.08
N SER A 11 -10.64 -10.64 11.49
CA SER A 11 -10.81 -10.45 10.06
C SER A 11 -10.23 -9.11 9.62
N SER A 12 -9.84 -9.03 8.35
CA SER A 12 -9.30 -7.84 7.73
C SER A 12 -10.07 -7.48 6.46
N GLU A 13 -10.23 -6.18 6.22
CA GLU A 13 -10.78 -5.64 4.99
C GLU A 13 -9.99 -4.39 4.57
N LYS A 14 -10.13 -3.98 3.31
CA LYS A 14 -9.40 -2.83 2.73
C LYS A 14 -10.42 -1.79 2.25
N PRO A 15 -10.84 -0.85 3.11
CA PRO A 15 -11.84 0.15 2.73
C PRO A 15 -11.41 1.03 1.54
N ASN A 16 -10.10 1.22 1.37
CA ASN A 16 -9.48 1.83 0.18
C ASN A 16 -8.01 1.37 0.04
N SER A 17 -7.33 1.84 -1.00
CA SER A 17 -5.95 1.47 -1.35
C SER A 17 -4.88 1.90 -0.34
N SER A 18 -5.21 2.70 0.67
CA SER A 18 -4.30 3.21 1.71
C SER A 18 -4.80 2.92 3.13
N SER A 19 -5.72 1.98 3.29
CA SER A 19 -6.26 1.61 4.60
C SER A 19 -6.54 0.12 4.74
N ILE A 20 -6.42 -0.35 5.97
CA ILE A 20 -6.75 -1.72 6.38
C ILE A 20 -7.62 -1.60 7.63
N ARG A 21 -8.83 -2.16 7.60
CA ARG A 21 -9.70 -2.25 8.77
C ARG A 21 -9.63 -3.67 9.33
N LEU A 22 -9.37 -3.75 10.62
CA LEU A 22 -9.39 -4.98 11.41
C LEU A 22 -10.63 -5.00 12.28
N ILE A 23 -11.25 -6.18 12.36
CA ILE A 23 -12.43 -6.44 13.20
C ILE A 23 -12.19 -7.77 13.92
N TRP A 24 -12.50 -7.82 15.20
CA TRP A 24 -12.31 -9.01 16.03
C TRP A 24 -13.40 -9.16 17.08
N ASP A 25 -13.38 -10.28 17.78
CA ASP A 25 -14.14 -10.54 19.00
C ASP A 25 -13.20 -10.51 20.22
N PRO A 26 -13.70 -10.16 21.41
CA PRO A 26 -12.93 -10.27 22.64
C PRO A 26 -12.41 -11.69 22.90
N PRO A 27 -11.34 -11.86 23.71
CA PRO A 27 -11.01 -13.15 24.29
C PRO A 27 -12.19 -13.73 25.08
N SER A 28 -12.22 -15.04 25.32
CA SER A 28 -13.28 -15.63 26.15
C SER A 28 -13.30 -15.01 27.55
N ARG A 29 -14.49 -14.90 28.17
CA ARG A 29 -14.65 -14.28 29.51
C ARG A 29 -13.74 -14.89 30.58
N SER A 30 -13.47 -16.20 30.49
CA SER A 30 -12.52 -16.91 31.36
C SER A 30 -11.06 -16.49 31.15
N ALA A 31 -10.72 -15.97 29.97
CA ALA A 31 -9.39 -15.53 29.58
C ALA A 31 -9.16 -14.02 29.74
N GLU A 32 -10.21 -13.19 29.91
CA GLU A 32 -10.09 -11.74 30.10
C GLU A 32 -9.42 -11.35 31.43
N ASN A 33 -9.64 -12.17 32.48
CA ASN A 33 -9.05 -12.01 33.81
C ASN A 33 -9.22 -10.61 34.46
N GLY A 34 -10.27 -9.87 34.09
CA GLY A 34 -10.61 -8.56 34.62
C GLY A 34 -11.85 -7.94 33.94
N PRO A 35 -12.47 -6.90 34.54
CA PRO A 35 -13.72 -6.32 34.03
C PRO A 35 -13.51 -5.33 32.87
N TYR A 36 -12.28 -4.85 32.66
CA TYR A 36 -11.95 -3.86 31.64
C TYR A 36 -10.78 -4.35 30.79
N ILE A 37 -11.02 -4.44 29.48
CA ILE A 37 -10.02 -4.82 28.49
C ILE A 37 -9.89 -3.75 27.41
N PHE A 38 -8.68 -3.61 26.88
CA PHE A 38 -8.37 -2.78 25.72
C PHE A 38 -7.38 -3.54 24.83
N TYR A 39 -7.18 -3.05 23.62
CA TYR A 39 -6.38 -3.73 22.60
C TYR A 39 -5.22 -2.85 22.17
N ASN A 40 -4.04 -3.46 22.08
CA ASN A 40 -2.88 -2.86 21.46
C ASN A 40 -2.72 -3.45 20.06
N VAL A 41 -2.66 -2.57 19.06
CA VAL A 41 -2.41 -2.92 17.66
C VAL A 41 -1.10 -2.29 17.26
N THR A 42 -0.17 -3.08 16.71
CA THR A 42 1.03 -2.54 16.06
C THR A 42 1.04 -2.87 14.59
N TYR A 43 1.64 -1.99 13.77
CA TYR A 43 1.79 -2.25 12.35
C TYR A 43 3.06 -1.58 11.81
N LYS A 44 3.69 -2.25 10.84
CA LYS A 44 4.88 -1.74 10.15
C LYS A 44 5.00 -2.32 8.74
N ALA A 45 5.54 -1.54 7.82
CA ALA A 45 5.98 -2.01 6.51
C ALA A 45 7.48 -2.29 6.54
N ASN A 46 7.90 -3.53 6.26
CA ASN A 46 9.31 -3.91 6.13
C ASN A 46 10.22 -3.39 7.27
N LYS A 47 11.20 -2.52 6.92
CA LYS A 47 12.19 -1.91 7.84
C LYS A 47 11.74 -0.56 8.40
N GLU A 48 10.49 -0.16 8.19
CA GLU A 48 9.95 1.09 8.70
C GLU A 48 9.71 1.03 10.21
N LYS A 49 9.55 2.21 10.79
CA LYS A 49 9.22 2.36 12.21
C LYS A 49 7.87 1.73 12.51
N GLU A 50 7.82 0.91 13.55
CA GLU A 50 6.56 0.37 14.05
C GLU A 50 5.68 1.47 14.65
N ILE A 51 4.40 1.46 14.26
CA ILE A 51 3.38 2.34 14.82
C ILE A 51 2.53 1.51 15.77
N LYS A 52 2.25 2.05 16.95
CA LYS A 52 1.37 1.44 17.96
C LYS A 52 0.10 2.27 18.14
N LYS A 53 -1.02 1.58 18.26
CA LYS A 53 -2.34 2.13 18.57
C LYS A 53 -2.96 1.36 19.73
N THR A 54 -3.70 2.06 20.57
CA THR A 54 -4.47 1.47 21.67
C THR A 54 -5.93 1.84 21.48
N VAL A 55 -6.82 0.85 21.52
CA VAL A 55 -8.26 1.02 21.32
C VAL A 55 -9.05 0.25 22.36
N ASN A 56 -10.22 0.75 22.73
CA ASN A 56 -11.17 0.09 23.64
C ASN A 56 -12.39 -0.49 22.90
N LYS A 57 -12.28 -0.61 21.57
CA LYS A 57 -13.28 -1.22 20.68
C LYS A 57 -12.69 -2.47 20.05
N THR A 58 -13.56 -3.30 19.48
CA THR A 58 -13.17 -4.53 18.80
C THR A 58 -12.95 -4.35 17.30
N GLU A 59 -12.59 -3.13 16.91
CA GLU A 59 -12.27 -2.75 15.54
C GLU A 59 -11.27 -1.59 15.51
N ILE A 60 -10.49 -1.50 14.43
CA ILE A 60 -9.67 -0.32 14.11
C ILE A 60 -9.48 -0.21 12.60
N THR A 61 -9.49 1.03 12.08
CA THR A 61 -9.04 1.32 10.72
C THR A 61 -7.66 1.95 10.76
N LEU A 62 -6.68 1.25 10.19
CA LEU A 62 -5.35 1.77 9.93
C LEU A 62 -5.42 2.62 8.65
N ILE A 63 -5.03 3.88 8.72
CA ILE A 63 -5.16 4.87 7.63
C ILE A 63 -3.79 5.46 7.27
N SER A 64 -3.74 6.15 6.13
CA SER A 64 -2.52 6.79 5.61
C SER A 64 -1.38 5.80 5.43
N LEU A 65 -1.72 4.57 5.03
CA LEU A 65 -0.76 3.53 4.69
C LEU A 65 -0.24 3.74 3.27
N LYS A 66 0.98 3.26 3.01
CA LYS A 66 1.51 3.20 1.65
C LYS A 66 0.68 2.25 0.81
N ILE A 67 0.41 2.63 -0.43
CA ILE A 67 -0.39 1.86 -1.39
C ILE A 67 0.43 0.65 -1.85
N TYR A 68 -0.24 -0.47 -2.15
CA TYR A 68 0.38 -1.70 -2.65
C TYR A 68 1.62 -2.13 -1.84
N THR A 69 1.47 -2.15 -0.52
CA THR A 69 2.55 -2.38 0.45
C THR A 69 2.12 -3.38 1.50
N ASN A 70 2.97 -4.39 1.76
CA ASN A 70 2.75 -5.38 2.80
C ASN A 70 3.06 -4.83 4.20
N TYR A 71 2.07 -4.90 5.08
CA TYR A 71 2.17 -4.54 6.49
C TYR A 71 2.13 -5.79 7.36
N THR A 72 3.09 -5.91 8.27
CA THR A 72 2.97 -6.85 9.39
C THR A 72 2.17 -6.17 10.49
N ILE A 73 1.09 -6.80 10.93
CA ILE A 73 0.17 -6.27 11.93
C ILE A 73 0.15 -7.21 13.13
N THR A 74 0.20 -6.66 14.34
CA THR A 74 0.04 -7.42 15.58
C THR A 74 -1.13 -6.89 16.40
N LEU A 75 -1.77 -7.77 17.16
CA LEU A 75 -2.93 -7.47 18.01
C LEU A 75 -2.84 -8.27 19.30
N CYS A 76 -3.01 -7.63 20.46
CA CYS A 76 -3.19 -8.32 21.74
C CYS A 76 -4.23 -7.63 22.61
N ALA A 77 -4.88 -8.43 23.47
CA ALA A 77 -5.75 -7.92 24.53
C ALA A 77 -4.92 -7.58 25.78
N CYS A 78 -5.26 -6.49 26.43
CA CYS A 78 -4.60 -6.00 27.64
C CYS A 78 -5.63 -5.59 28.68
N ASN A 79 -5.24 -5.67 29.95
CA ASN A 79 -5.98 -5.09 31.07
C ASN A 79 -4.98 -4.39 32.01
N GLU A 80 -5.43 -3.92 33.17
CA GLU A 80 -4.58 -3.23 34.15
C GLU A 80 -3.42 -4.08 34.70
N LYS A 81 -3.48 -5.41 34.56
CA LYS A 81 -2.42 -6.34 35.00
C LYS A 81 -1.40 -6.65 33.90
N GLY A 82 -1.65 -6.29 32.65
CA GLY A 82 -0.74 -6.50 31.54
C GLY A 82 -1.44 -6.92 30.25
N CYS A 83 -0.64 -7.30 29.25
CA CYS A 83 -1.12 -7.79 27.95
C CYS A 83 -0.97 -9.30 27.85
N GLY A 84 -1.92 -9.93 27.17
CA GLY A 84 -1.90 -11.35 26.83
C GLY A 84 -1.05 -11.65 25.60
N PRO A 85 -1.18 -12.89 25.08
CA PRO A 85 -0.50 -13.33 23.86
C PRO A 85 -0.79 -12.41 22.66
N ILE A 86 0.18 -12.34 21.75
CA ILE A 86 0.11 -11.54 20.53
C ILE A 86 -0.36 -12.41 19.36
N TRP A 87 -1.36 -11.93 18.64
CA TRP A 87 -1.72 -12.42 17.31
C TRP A 87 -1.01 -11.59 16.24
N THR A 88 -0.57 -12.22 15.14
CA THR A 88 0.19 -11.58 14.05
C THR A 88 -0.36 -11.99 12.69
N THR A 89 -0.45 -11.04 11.76
CA THR A 89 -0.79 -11.27 10.35
C THR A 89 0.02 -10.38 9.40
N GLN A 90 -0.03 -10.68 8.11
CA GLN A 90 0.45 -9.82 7.03
C GLN A 90 -0.71 -9.42 6.13
N GLU A 91 -0.82 -8.13 5.84
CA GLU A 91 -1.86 -7.56 4.99
C GLU A 91 -1.26 -6.59 3.98
N GLU A 92 -1.58 -6.78 2.70
CA GLU A 92 -1.19 -5.87 1.63
C GLU A 92 -2.27 -4.83 1.39
N THR A 93 -1.90 -3.54 1.37
CA THR A 93 -2.82 -2.49 0.95
C THR A 93 -3.20 -2.64 -0.53
N GLY A 94 -4.37 -2.11 -0.92
CA GLY A 94 -4.86 -2.23 -2.30
C GLY A 94 -3.97 -1.50 -3.32
N GLU A 95 -4.21 -1.77 -4.60
CA GLU A 95 -3.61 -1.02 -5.72
C GLU A 95 -4.25 0.38 -5.86
N GLY A 96 -3.54 1.29 -6.50
CA GLY A 96 -3.94 2.67 -6.72
C GLY A 96 -3.33 3.24 -8.01
N ILE A 97 -3.44 4.56 -8.17
CA ILE A 97 -2.96 5.26 -9.37
C ILE A 97 -1.42 5.27 -9.35
N PRO A 98 -0.74 4.74 -10.39
CA PRO A 98 0.71 4.85 -10.49
C PRO A 98 1.18 6.31 -10.53
N GLY A 99 2.32 6.58 -9.92
CA GLY A 99 2.99 7.87 -10.03
C GLY A 99 3.48 8.16 -11.47
N PRO A 100 4.00 9.37 -11.73
CA PRO A 100 4.57 9.69 -13.03
C PRO A 100 5.81 8.84 -13.32
N PRO A 101 6.06 8.45 -14.59
CA PRO A 101 7.32 7.87 -15.02
C PRO A 101 8.50 8.79 -14.67
N SER A 102 9.65 8.23 -14.33
CA SER A 102 10.85 9.01 -13.99
C SER A 102 11.85 9.07 -15.15
N LEU A 103 12.77 10.04 -15.07
CA LEU A 103 13.91 10.19 -15.99
C LEU A 103 13.54 10.17 -17.48
N LEU A 104 12.50 10.91 -17.87
CA LEU A 104 12.13 11.10 -19.26
C LEU A 104 13.29 11.77 -20.03
N LYS A 105 13.79 11.10 -21.07
CA LYS A 105 14.84 11.57 -21.96
C LYS A 105 14.40 11.43 -23.41
N SER A 106 14.88 12.34 -24.26
CA SER A 106 14.75 12.21 -25.70
C SER A 106 16.07 12.51 -26.39
N TYR A 107 16.32 11.86 -27.52
CA TYR A 107 17.46 12.14 -28.37
C TYR A 107 17.10 11.91 -29.84
N LYS A 108 17.73 12.70 -30.71
CA LYS A 108 17.62 12.49 -32.16
C LYS A 108 18.49 11.32 -32.55
N ASN A 109 17.98 10.43 -33.40
CA ASN A 109 18.82 9.42 -34.00
C ASN A 109 19.75 10.11 -35.02
N GLY A 110 21.06 9.87 -34.89
CA GLY A 110 22.10 10.63 -35.58
C GLY A 110 22.76 9.83 -36.68
N THR A 111 22.04 9.61 -37.79
CA THR A 111 22.64 9.34 -39.09
C THR A 111 22.11 10.40 -40.06
N LEU A 112 22.94 10.86 -41.00
CA LEU A 112 22.58 11.91 -41.97
C LEU A 112 21.36 11.53 -42.85
N ASP A 113 20.97 10.25 -42.87
CA ASP A 113 19.84 9.71 -43.62
C ASP A 113 18.56 9.45 -42.77
N ASP A 114 18.61 9.44 -41.42
CA ASP A 114 17.45 9.14 -40.53
C ASP A 114 16.86 10.39 -39.84
N LEU A 115 16.69 11.49 -40.56
CA LEU A 115 16.15 12.78 -40.06
C LEU A 115 14.70 12.72 -39.50
N ILE A 116 14.12 11.53 -39.30
CA ILE A 116 12.69 11.32 -39.03
C ILE A 116 12.42 10.54 -37.72
N SER A 117 13.44 10.18 -36.94
CA SER A 117 13.22 9.43 -35.68
C SER A 117 13.69 10.17 -34.41
N ILE A 118 12.79 10.25 -33.43
CA ILE A 118 13.07 10.68 -32.06
C ILE A 118 12.99 9.43 -31.19
N VAL A 119 14.06 9.16 -30.43
CA VAL A 119 14.03 8.10 -29.43
C VAL A 119 13.64 8.72 -28.10
N ILE A 120 12.71 8.09 -27.39
CA ILE A 120 12.23 8.50 -26.08
C ILE A 120 12.48 7.35 -25.11
N SER A 121 13.04 7.65 -23.94
CA SER A 121 13.23 6.68 -22.86
C SER A 121 12.80 7.24 -21.51
N TRP A 122 12.34 6.35 -20.63
CA TRP A 122 11.87 6.67 -19.29
C TRP A 122 12.10 5.47 -18.37
N GLU A 123 11.97 5.70 -17.07
CA GLU A 123 11.99 4.67 -16.03
C GLU A 123 10.61 4.52 -15.39
N THR A 124 10.41 3.40 -14.69
CA THR A 124 9.19 3.14 -13.93
C THR A 124 8.96 4.17 -12.82
N PRO A 125 7.71 4.50 -12.48
CA PRO A 125 7.41 5.40 -11.37
C PRO A 125 8.06 4.95 -10.06
N LYS A 126 8.52 5.92 -9.25
CA LYS A 126 9.00 5.64 -7.89
C LYS A 126 7.91 5.08 -6.98
N GLU A 127 6.66 5.44 -7.27
CA GLU A 127 5.46 4.96 -6.58
C GLU A 127 4.58 4.24 -7.62
N PRO A 128 4.87 2.96 -7.95
CA PRO A 128 4.05 2.20 -8.89
C PRO A 128 2.61 2.02 -8.42
N ASN A 129 2.41 2.01 -7.10
CA ASN A 129 1.10 1.87 -6.45
C ASN A 129 0.30 0.64 -6.91
N GLY A 130 0.96 -0.37 -7.46
CA GLY A 130 0.31 -1.55 -8.03
C GLY A 130 1.19 -2.27 -9.03
N LYS A 131 0.61 -3.26 -9.70
CA LYS A 131 1.28 -3.93 -10.82
C LYS A 131 1.20 -3.02 -12.06
N LEU A 132 2.34 -2.51 -12.51
CA LEU A 132 2.38 -1.73 -13.75
C LEU A 132 2.04 -2.60 -14.95
N LEU A 133 1.08 -2.13 -15.77
CA LEU A 133 0.66 -2.82 -16.99
C LEU A 133 1.37 -2.28 -18.24
N GLY A 134 1.77 -1.01 -18.22
CA GLY A 134 2.35 -0.34 -19.38
C GLY A 134 2.39 1.17 -19.21
N PHE A 135 2.74 1.86 -20.30
CA PHE A 135 2.79 3.30 -20.41
C PHE A 135 1.95 3.80 -21.58
N ILE A 136 1.49 5.04 -21.48
CA ILE A 136 0.85 5.77 -22.58
C ILE A 136 1.78 6.91 -22.96
N LEU A 137 2.23 6.92 -24.20
CA LEU A 137 3.06 7.97 -24.79
C LEU A 137 2.18 8.84 -25.69
N GLU A 138 2.07 10.13 -25.38
CA GLU A 138 1.41 11.12 -26.23
C GLU A 138 2.43 12.07 -26.84
N TYR A 139 2.35 12.34 -28.14
CA TYR A 139 3.21 13.31 -28.83
C TYR A 139 2.44 14.06 -29.92
N TYR A 140 2.89 15.28 -30.25
CA TYR A 140 2.32 16.09 -31.33
C TYR A 140 3.38 17.04 -31.91
N PRO A 141 3.30 17.40 -33.21
CA PRO A 141 4.17 18.41 -33.80
C PRO A 141 3.94 19.80 -33.18
N THR A 142 5.01 20.51 -32.84
CA THR A 142 4.90 21.88 -32.28
C THR A 142 5.05 22.99 -33.33
N PHE A 143 5.66 22.69 -34.49
CA PHE A 143 6.01 23.68 -35.51
C PHE A 143 5.16 23.64 -36.78
N SER A 144 4.38 22.59 -37.05
CA SER A 144 3.57 22.48 -38.27
C SER A 144 2.19 23.15 -38.17
N GLY A 145 1.84 23.73 -37.02
CA GLY A 145 0.47 24.22 -36.73
C GLY A 145 -0.55 23.11 -36.49
N ASP A 146 -0.22 21.87 -36.87
CA ASP A 146 -0.97 20.66 -36.54
C ASP A 146 -0.76 20.29 -35.07
N ARG A 147 -1.86 20.29 -34.31
CA ARG A 147 -1.88 19.92 -32.88
C ARG A 147 -2.53 18.56 -32.65
N THR A 148 -2.65 17.75 -33.70
CA THR A 148 -3.18 16.40 -33.58
C THR A 148 -2.24 15.58 -32.70
N LYS A 149 -2.81 15.01 -31.65
CA LYS A 149 -2.09 14.16 -30.71
C LYS A 149 -2.07 12.73 -31.23
N GLU A 150 -0.87 12.19 -31.33
CA GLU A 150 -0.66 10.76 -31.49
C GLU A 150 -0.52 10.11 -30.12
N THR A 151 -1.08 8.91 -29.97
CA THR A 151 -1.04 8.14 -28.72
C THR A 151 -0.54 6.74 -29.00
N GLN A 152 0.49 6.33 -28.27
CA GLN A 152 1.05 4.99 -28.33
C GLN A 152 0.96 4.33 -26.96
N LYS A 153 0.45 3.09 -26.93
CA LYS A 153 0.51 2.23 -25.74
C LYS A 153 1.79 1.40 -25.80
N VAL A 154 2.51 1.38 -24.68
CA VAL A 154 3.73 0.60 -24.50
C VAL A 154 3.47 -0.40 -23.39
N GLU A 155 3.22 -1.65 -23.74
CA GLU A 155 2.94 -2.72 -22.77
C GLU A 155 4.24 -3.22 -22.14
N LEU A 156 4.21 -3.49 -20.83
CA LEU A 156 5.28 -4.19 -20.15
C LEU A 156 5.05 -5.69 -20.36
N GLY A 157 5.93 -6.35 -21.12
CA GLY A 157 5.84 -7.79 -21.37
C GLY A 157 5.75 -8.61 -20.07
N ASN A 158 5.07 -9.76 -20.16
CA ASN A 158 4.92 -10.70 -19.04
C ASN A 158 6.23 -11.38 -18.64
#